data_AF-A0A395IKT9-F1
#
_entry.id   AF-A0A395IKT9-F1
#
_cell.length_a   1.000
_cell.length_b   1.000
_cell.length_c   1.000
_cell.angle_alpha   90.00
_cell.angle_beta   90.00
_cell.angle_gamma   90.00
#
_symmetry.space_group_name_H-M   'P 1'
#
loop_
_entity.id
_entity.type
_entity.pdbx_description
1 polymer ?
#
loop_
_entity_poly.entity_id
_entity_poly.type
_entity_poly.pdbx_seq_one_letter_code
_entity_poly.pdbx_strand_id
1 'polypeptide(L)'
;MTSALLHPPAHLSPALALENSQQAPSILRNTPSSISSWSLSSLWTAAETPELWTTYENLVMACLRTGDEKSARLCIKRLQERFGVENERIMAMRGLLCEVGAEDEAALEKVLDGYEHSLSGNPNNMPLVKRRIAVLKSLGKTSEAGMYPQGIFALEEVLLITPNAWNIHARLGEVLYIAAGVNDSSSDKYLADSLRRFCRSIELCDDYLRGYYGLKLVGDDPYVVRSFLTHHRPAVKLLSKSPTNRNTKSDTTLPLPDTSTIEKLNETATSKLSEIVRRSAAKEPGWEGYDEASLNRYS
;
A
#
# COMPACT_ATOMS: atom_id res chain seq x y z
N MET A 1 15.13 -34.02 8.37
CA MET A 1 13.99 -33.14 8.68
C MET A 1 14.33 -31.66 8.44
N THR A 2 15.06 -31.34 7.37
CA THR A 2 15.60 -29.98 7.12
C THR A 2 14.84 -29.19 6.06
N SER A 3 13.96 -29.84 5.28
CA SER A 3 13.25 -29.18 4.17
C SER A 3 12.24 -28.13 4.62
N ALA A 4 11.51 -28.38 5.72
CA ALA A 4 10.46 -27.48 6.21
C ALA A 4 10.99 -26.10 6.64
N LEU A 5 12.20 -26.07 7.21
CA LEU A 5 12.86 -24.87 7.72
C LEU A 5 13.51 -24.01 6.64
N LEU A 6 13.64 -24.53 5.41
CA LEU A 6 14.17 -23.78 4.27
C LEU A 6 13.07 -23.13 3.43
N HIS A 7 11.80 -23.46 3.67
CA HIS A 7 10.68 -22.86 2.94
C HIS A 7 10.39 -21.42 3.40
N PRO A 8 10.08 -20.51 2.46
CA PRO A 8 9.75 -19.13 2.80
C PRO A 8 8.57 -19.04 3.79
N PRO A 9 8.67 -18.21 4.84
CA PRO A 9 7.74 -18.23 5.96
C PRO A 9 6.35 -17.65 5.63
N ALA A 10 6.25 -16.91 4.52
CA ALA A 10 4.99 -16.35 4.01
C ALA A 10 3.96 -17.42 3.61
N HIS A 11 4.40 -18.65 3.34
CA HIS A 11 3.53 -19.76 2.90
C HIS A 11 3.37 -20.87 3.95
N LEU A 12 3.92 -20.68 5.17
CA LEU A 12 3.82 -21.68 6.24
C LEU A 12 2.44 -21.67 6.90
N SER A 13 1.84 -22.86 7.01
CA SER A 13 0.62 -23.07 7.79
C SER A 13 0.87 -22.76 9.29
N PRO A 14 -0.16 -22.38 10.06
CA PRO A 14 0.01 -22.13 11.49
C PRO A 14 0.60 -23.32 12.26
N ALA A 15 0.20 -24.55 11.90
CA ALA A 15 0.72 -25.78 12.52
C ALA A 15 2.22 -25.97 12.25
N LEU A 16 2.67 -25.76 11.01
CA LEU A 16 4.09 -25.85 10.66
C LEU A 16 4.92 -24.73 11.29
N ALA A 17 4.37 -23.52 11.42
CA ALA A 17 5.03 -22.43 12.13
C ALA A 17 5.24 -22.78 13.61
N LEU A 18 4.25 -23.41 14.25
CA LEU A 18 4.36 -23.90 15.62
C LEU A 18 5.41 -25.00 15.76
N GLU A 19 5.40 -26.00 14.87
CA GLU A 19 6.40 -27.08 14.85
C GLU A 19 7.82 -26.51 14.71
N ASN A 20 8.04 -25.60 13.76
CA ASN A 20 9.33 -24.95 13.55
C ASN A 20 9.77 -24.16 14.80
N SER A 21 8.85 -23.43 15.44
CA SER A 21 9.14 -22.70 16.68
C SER A 21 9.49 -23.62 17.85
N GLN A 22 8.80 -24.76 18.01
CA GLN A 22 9.10 -25.74 19.05
C GLN A 22 10.49 -26.38 18.88
N GLN A 23 10.96 -26.50 17.63
CA GLN A 23 12.31 -27.00 17.33
C GLN A 23 13.40 -25.93 17.54
N ALA A 24 13.05 -24.65 17.55
CA ALA A 24 14.01 -23.53 17.60
C ALA A 24 15.00 -23.61 18.78
N PRO A 25 14.59 -23.88 20.04
CA PRO A 25 15.53 -23.96 21.15
C PRO A 25 16.58 -25.07 20.98
N SER A 26 16.18 -26.20 20.40
CA SER A 26 17.08 -27.33 20.16
C SER A 26 18.10 -27.01 19.07
N ILE A 27 17.66 -26.36 17.98
CA ILE A 27 18.51 -25.94 16.87
C ILE A 27 19.51 -24.90 17.37
N LEU A 28 19.04 -23.91 18.13
CA LEU A 28 19.89 -22.84 18.68
C LEU A 28 20.90 -23.35 19.70
N ARG A 29 20.57 -24.38 20.48
CA ARG A 29 21.52 -25.02 21.40
C ARG A 29 22.62 -25.79 20.66
N ASN A 30 22.26 -26.48 19.58
CA ASN A 30 23.17 -27.37 18.85
C ASN A 30 23.99 -26.65 17.78
N THR A 31 23.64 -25.40 17.46
CA THR A 31 24.31 -24.60 16.43
C THR A 31 25.09 -23.46 17.06
N PRO A 32 26.33 -23.17 16.64
CA PRO A 32 27.15 -22.12 17.25
C PRO A 32 26.52 -20.72 17.12
N SER A 33 26.78 -19.88 18.13
CA SER A 33 26.37 -18.47 18.16
C SER A 33 27.27 -17.55 17.34
N SER A 34 28.57 -17.86 17.27
CA SER A 34 29.57 -17.16 16.46
C SER A 34 30.67 -18.16 16.12
N ILE A 35 30.97 -18.35 14.83
CA ILE A 35 32.08 -19.18 14.38
C ILE A 35 33.28 -18.25 14.23
N SER A 36 33.99 -17.99 15.34
CA SER A 36 35.35 -17.48 15.23
C SER A 36 36.21 -18.63 14.71
N SER A 37 37.04 -18.35 13.71
CA SER A 37 37.97 -19.30 13.09
C SER A 37 39.03 -19.86 14.08
N TRP A 38 39.04 -19.39 15.33
CA TRP A 38 40.00 -19.75 16.38
C TRP A 38 39.34 -20.20 17.69
N SER A 39 38.17 -20.84 17.63
CA SER A 39 37.58 -21.52 18.80
C SER A 39 37.80 -23.03 18.73
N LEU A 40 38.22 -23.66 19.82
CA LEU A 40 38.35 -25.12 19.96
C LEU A 40 37.01 -25.87 19.81
N SER A 41 35.90 -25.14 19.86
CA SER A 41 34.54 -25.63 19.56
C SER A 41 34.34 -25.94 18.06
N SER A 42 35.22 -25.46 17.19
CA SER A 42 35.13 -25.59 15.72
C SER A 42 35.16 -27.03 15.20
N LEU A 43 35.64 -27.98 16.01
CA LEU A 43 35.68 -29.40 15.68
C LEU A 43 34.32 -30.11 15.82
N TRP A 44 33.36 -29.50 16.52
CA TRP A 44 32.03 -30.06 16.80
C TRP A 44 30.89 -29.23 16.20
N THR A 45 31.22 -28.14 15.50
CA THR A 45 30.25 -27.21 14.91
C THR A 45 30.02 -27.51 13.43
N ALA A 46 28.74 -27.46 13.02
CA ALA A 46 28.36 -27.54 11.61
C ALA A 46 29.07 -26.43 10.79
N ALA A 47 29.48 -26.77 9.57
CA ALA A 47 30.06 -25.82 8.64
C ALA A 47 29.10 -24.64 8.38
N GLU A 48 29.66 -23.45 8.20
CA GLU A 48 28.87 -22.30 7.79
C GLU A 48 28.26 -22.57 6.41
N THR A 49 26.93 -22.60 6.35
CA THR A 49 26.17 -22.89 5.14
C THR A 49 25.16 -21.77 4.91
N PRO A 50 24.93 -21.32 3.66
CA PRO A 50 23.86 -20.38 3.34
C PRO A 50 22.50 -20.84 3.91
N GLU A 51 22.25 -22.14 3.90
CA GLU A 51 21.07 -22.81 4.44
C GLU A 51 20.86 -22.56 5.94
N LEU A 52 21.94 -22.43 6.70
CA LEU A 52 21.88 -22.13 8.13
C LEU A 52 21.30 -20.74 8.37
N TRP A 53 21.75 -19.75 7.61
CA TRP A 53 21.28 -18.37 7.75
C TRP A 53 19.82 -18.24 7.32
N THR A 54 19.43 -18.90 6.22
CA THR A 54 18.01 -19.04 5.83
C THR A 54 17.18 -19.70 6.93
N THR A 55 17.72 -20.73 7.60
CA THR A 55 17.04 -21.37 8.73
C THR A 55 16.81 -20.38 9.87
N TYR A 56 17.80 -19.55 10.24
CA TYR A 56 17.60 -18.53 11.27
C TYR A 56 16.57 -17.48 10.85
N GLU A 57 16.60 -16.99 9.60
CA GLU A 57 15.59 -16.05 9.10
C GLU A 57 14.17 -16.63 9.18
N ASN A 58 14.00 -17.87 8.76
CA ASN A 58 12.70 -18.55 8.80
C ASN A 58 12.25 -18.85 10.24
N LEU A 59 13.19 -19.21 11.12
CA LEU A 59 12.93 -19.41 12.56
C LEU A 59 12.50 -18.11 13.25
N VAL A 60 13.10 -16.95 12.91
CA VAL A 60 12.64 -15.65 13.44
C VAL A 60 11.16 -15.46 13.16
N MET A 61 10.75 -15.65 11.90
CA MET A 61 9.34 -15.47 11.50
C MET A 61 8.41 -16.48 12.17
N ALA A 62 8.82 -17.74 12.31
CA ALA A 62 8.04 -18.76 13.01
C ALA A 62 7.88 -18.45 14.50
N CYS A 63 8.97 -18.08 15.18
CA CYS A 63 8.99 -17.76 16.60
C CYS A 63 8.18 -16.49 16.93
N LEU A 64 8.26 -15.45 16.10
CA LEU A 64 7.45 -14.25 16.29
C LEU A 64 5.95 -14.53 16.12
N ARG A 65 5.57 -15.42 15.20
CA ARG A 65 4.16 -15.82 15.00
C ARG A 65 3.58 -16.63 16.17
N THR A 66 4.42 -17.34 16.92
CA THR A 66 4.02 -18.23 18.03
C THR A 66 4.24 -17.60 19.41
N GLY A 67 4.86 -16.42 19.47
CA GLY A 67 5.19 -15.73 20.71
C GLY A 67 6.49 -16.17 21.39
N ASP A 68 7.32 -17.00 20.74
CA ASP A 68 8.66 -17.35 21.25
C ASP A 68 9.68 -16.23 20.97
N GLU A 69 9.49 -15.12 21.68
CA GLU A 69 10.32 -13.92 21.54
C GLU A 69 11.78 -14.16 21.95
N LYS A 70 12.05 -15.13 22.84
CA LYS A 70 13.41 -15.46 23.29
C LYS A 70 14.23 -16.10 22.17
N SER A 71 13.68 -17.10 21.49
CA SER A 71 14.35 -17.72 20.35
C SER A 71 14.50 -16.75 19.18
N ALA A 72 13.49 -15.92 18.90
CA ALA A 72 13.55 -14.89 17.87
C ALA A 72 14.71 -13.90 18.11
N ARG A 73 14.83 -13.37 19.33
CA ARG A 73 15.95 -12.49 19.74
C ARG A 73 17.31 -13.13 19.52
N LEU A 74 17.45 -14.40 19.89
CA LEU A 74 18.72 -15.10 19.75
C LEU A 74 19.09 -15.33 18.28
N CYS A 75 18.13 -15.70 17.44
CA CYS A 75 18.33 -15.79 15.98
C CYS A 75 18.77 -14.45 15.38
N ILE A 76 18.06 -13.35 15.72
CA ILE A 76 18.40 -12.00 15.24
C ILE A 76 19.81 -11.61 15.68
N LYS A 77 20.19 -11.87 16.95
CA LYS A 77 21.53 -11.59 17.46
C LYS A 77 22.61 -12.30 16.65
N ARG A 78 22.42 -13.58 16.34
CA ARG A 78 23.37 -14.35 15.51
C ARG A 78 23.46 -13.81 14.08
N LEU A 79 22.33 -13.43 13.50
CA LEU A 79 22.29 -12.79 12.18
C LEU A 79 23.03 -11.44 12.20
N GLN A 80 22.84 -10.62 13.24
CA GLN A 80 23.53 -9.34 13.42
C GLN A 80 25.04 -9.50 13.55
N GLU A 81 25.50 -10.46 14.34
CA GLU A 81 26.93 -10.75 14.52
C GLU A 81 27.59 -11.16 13.20
N ARG A 82 26.84 -11.80 12.29
CA ARG A 82 27.35 -12.24 10.98
C ARG A 82 27.29 -11.15 9.90
N PHE A 83 26.12 -10.54 9.70
CA PHE A 83 25.84 -9.67 8.55
C PHE A 83 25.87 -8.17 8.90
N GLY A 84 26.01 -7.83 10.18
CA GLY A 84 26.01 -6.47 10.67
C GLY A 84 24.61 -5.94 11.01
N VAL A 85 24.59 -4.90 11.83
CA VAL A 85 23.35 -4.26 12.31
C VAL A 85 22.67 -3.40 11.26
N GLU A 86 23.42 -2.93 10.27
CA GLU A 86 22.97 -2.08 9.14
C GLU A 86 22.39 -2.90 7.97
N ASN A 87 22.31 -4.22 8.10
CA ASN A 87 21.68 -5.04 7.07
C ASN A 87 20.16 -4.79 7.04
N GLU A 88 19.62 -4.46 5.87
CA GLU A 88 18.22 -4.08 5.68
C GLU A 88 17.21 -5.13 6.17
N ARG A 89 17.48 -6.42 5.92
CA ARG A 89 16.61 -7.52 6.39
C ARG A 89 16.63 -7.62 7.91
N ILE A 90 17.82 -7.49 8.50
CA ILE A 90 18.01 -7.55 9.95
C ILE A 90 17.35 -6.37 10.64
N MET A 91 17.47 -5.16 10.09
CA MET A 91 16.75 -3.99 10.60
C MET A 91 15.24 -4.22 10.62
N ALA A 92 14.67 -4.79 9.55
CA ALA A 92 13.25 -5.14 9.52
C ALA A 92 12.86 -6.22 10.54
N MET A 93 13.71 -7.24 10.76
CA MET A 93 13.45 -8.28 11.78
C MET A 93 13.53 -7.74 13.21
N ARG A 94 14.45 -6.81 13.48
CA ARG A 94 14.53 -6.11 14.78
C ARG A 94 13.30 -5.23 14.99
N GLY A 95 12.87 -4.52 13.96
CA GLY A 95 11.65 -3.74 14.01
C GLY A 95 10.43 -4.60 14.32
N LEU A 96 10.28 -5.75 13.63
CA LEU A 96 9.24 -6.73 13.91
C LEU A 96 9.23 -7.20 15.37
N LEU A 97 10.41 -7.42 15.95
CA LEU A 97 10.53 -7.78 17.36
C LEU A 97 10.05 -6.63 18.27
N CYS A 98 10.40 -5.37 17.96
CA CYS A 98 9.90 -4.21 18.70
C CYS A 98 8.38 -4.07 18.58
N GLU A 99 7.80 -4.36 17.42
CA GLU A 99 6.35 -4.37 17.21
C GLU A 99 5.65 -5.42 18.08
N VAL A 100 6.21 -6.63 18.18
CA VAL A 100 5.67 -7.70 19.06
C VAL A 100 5.74 -7.30 20.53
N GLY A 101 6.74 -6.51 20.92
CA GLY A 101 6.87 -5.97 22.27
C GLY A 101 6.02 -4.73 22.57
N ALA A 102 5.31 -4.17 21.59
CA ALA A 102 4.43 -3.03 21.79
C ALA A 102 3.08 -3.47 22.36
N GLU A 103 2.82 -3.14 23.63
CA GLU A 103 1.59 -3.53 24.34
C GLU A 103 0.39 -2.62 23.99
N ASP A 104 0.65 -1.38 23.59
CA ASP A 104 -0.36 -0.38 23.29
C ASP A 104 -0.05 0.40 22.00
N GLU A 105 -1.03 1.19 21.56
CA GLU A 105 -0.93 2.02 20.36
C GLU A 105 0.23 3.03 20.46
N ALA A 106 0.46 3.60 21.65
CA ALA A 106 1.53 4.57 21.89
C ALA A 106 2.94 3.96 21.78
N ALA A 107 3.12 2.71 22.24
CA ALA A 107 4.36 1.97 22.03
C ALA A 107 4.57 1.65 20.55
N LEU A 108 3.50 1.32 19.83
CA LEU A 108 3.56 1.04 18.39
C LEU A 108 3.89 2.31 17.57
N GLU A 109 3.39 3.49 17.99
CA GLU A 109 3.79 4.78 17.41
C GLU A 109 5.29 5.07 17.61
N LYS A 110 5.87 4.75 18.77
CA LYS A 110 7.33 4.87 18.98
C LYS A 110 8.13 3.96 18.04
N VAL A 111 7.61 2.77 17.73
CA VAL A 111 8.23 1.87 16.76
C VAL A 111 8.16 2.48 15.35
N LEU A 112 7.02 3.10 15.01
CA LEU A 112 6.85 3.84 13.76
C LEU A 112 7.87 4.98 13.63
N ASP A 113 8.04 5.80 14.67
CA ASP A 113 9.05 6.88 14.68
C ASP A 113 10.47 6.34 14.45
N GLY A 114 10.79 5.18 15.03
CA GLY A 114 12.06 4.49 14.81
C GLY A 114 12.27 4.07 13.36
N TYR A 115 11.22 3.61 12.68
CA TYR A 115 11.26 3.32 11.25
C TYR A 115 11.46 4.58 10.41
N GLU A 116 10.74 5.66 10.71
CA GLU A 116 10.86 6.92 9.96
C GLU A 116 12.24 7.55 10.11
N HIS A 117 12.81 7.51 11.33
CA HIS A 117 14.17 7.94 11.58
C HIS A 117 15.18 7.13 10.75
N SER A 118 15.05 5.81 10.71
CA SER A 118 15.94 4.93 9.93
C SER A 118 15.80 5.16 8.42
N LEU A 119 14.57 5.38 7.95
CA LEU A 119 14.29 5.66 6.53
C LEU A 119 14.75 7.05 6.10
N SER A 120 14.92 8.01 7.02
CA SER A 120 15.50 9.31 6.70
C SER A 120 16.94 9.20 6.18
N GLY A 121 17.69 8.20 6.65
CA GLY A 121 19.05 7.90 6.19
C GLY A 121 19.10 7.06 4.92
N ASN A 122 18.21 6.06 4.79
CA ASN A 122 18.08 5.23 3.57
C ASN A 122 16.61 5.06 3.17
N PRO A 123 16.06 5.98 2.34
CA PRO A 123 14.67 5.93 1.90
C PRO A 123 14.32 4.70 1.04
N ASN A 124 15.33 4.05 0.45
CA ASN A 124 15.15 2.92 -0.47
C ASN A 124 15.23 1.55 0.24
N ASN A 125 15.28 1.52 1.57
CA ASN A 125 15.27 0.29 2.36
C ASN A 125 13.89 -0.39 2.31
N MET A 126 13.66 -1.17 1.25
CA MET A 126 12.36 -1.78 0.96
C MET A 126 11.81 -2.69 2.08
N PRO A 127 12.63 -3.53 2.76
CA PRO A 127 12.16 -4.29 3.93
C PRO A 127 11.57 -3.39 5.02
N LEU A 128 12.22 -2.27 5.33
CA LEU A 128 11.80 -1.36 6.38
C LEU A 128 10.60 -0.50 5.96
N VAL A 129 10.57 -0.03 4.70
CA VAL A 129 9.39 0.62 4.11
C VAL A 129 8.15 -0.26 4.26
N LYS A 130 8.26 -1.55 3.92
CA LYS A 130 7.16 -2.52 4.07
C LYS A 130 6.70 -2.67 5.53
N ARG A 131 7.62 -2.64 6.49
CA ARG A 131 7.25 -2.66 7.92
C ARG A 131 6.54 -1.39 8.36
N ARG A 132 7.07 -0.21 7.99
CA ARG A 132 6.41 1.09 8.23
C ARG A 132 4.97 1.09 7.74
N ILE A 133 4.74 0.64 6.50
CA ILE A 133 3.38 0.57 5.92
C ILE A 133 2.48 -0.41 6.69
N ALA A 134 3.02 -1.55 7.12
CA ALA A 134 2.26 -2.52 7.91
C ALA A 134 1.81 -1.93 9.26
N VAL A 135 2.69 -1.18 9.94
CA VAL A 135 2.40 -0.49 11.20
C VAL A 135 1.37 0.63 11.00
N LEU A 136 1.56 1.47 9.99
CA LEU A 136 0.57 2.50 9.64
C LEU A 136 -0.81 1.91 9.37
N LYS A 137 -0.86 0.76 8.69
CA LYS A 137 -2.12 0.06 8.44
C LYS A 137 -2.75 -0.47 9.73
N SER A 138 -1.98 -1.03 10.67
CA SER A 138 -2.53 -1.47 11.97
C SER A 138 -3.02 -0.33 12.84
N LEU A 139 -2.41 0.86 12.71
CA LEU A 139 -2.84 2.10 13.39
C LEU A 139 -4.03 2.79 12.69
N GLY A 140 -4.54 2.25 11.58
CA GLY A 140 -5.58 2.90 10.77
C GLY A 140 -5.10 4.13 9.99
N LYS A 141 -3.82 4.50 10.07
CA LYS A 141 -3.18 5.64 9.39
C LYS A 141 -2.76 5.28 7.95
N THR A 142 -3.65 4.63 7.19
CA THR A 142 -3.33 4.15 5.84
C THR A 142 -3.02 5.26 4.84
N SER A 143 -3.56 6.46 5.06
CA SER A 143 -3.31 7.63 4.21
C SER A 143 -1.85 8.10 4.26
N GLU A 144 -1.20 7.97 5.42
CA GLU A 144 0.20 8.35 5.67
C GLU A 144 1.22 7.37 5.06
N ALA A 145 0.75 6.21 4.58
CA ALA A 145 1.60 5.27 3.87
C ALA A 145 2.12 5.86 2.55
N GLY A 146 1.38 6.80 1.94
CA GLY A 146 1.85 7.61 0.82
C GLY A 146 2.17 6.85 -0.48
N MET A 147 1.80 5.58 -0.59
CA MET A 147 2.15 4.71 -1.73
C MET A 147 1.26 4.92 -2.97
N TYR A 148 0.62 6.08 -3.09
CA TYR A 148 -0.28 6.36 -4.21
C TYR A 148 0.43 6.34 -5.56
N PRO A 149 1.65 6.91 -5.74
CA PRO A 149 2.34 6.85 -7.02
C PRO A 149 2.61 5.41 -7.50
N GLN A 150 3.01 4.52 -6.60
CA GLN A 150 3.26 3.11 -6.89
C GLN A 150 1.95 2.37 -7.22
N GLY A 151 0.88 2.66 -6.48
CA GLY A 151 -0.45 2.10 -6.75
C GLY A 151 -1.03 2.55 -8.09
N ILE A 152 -0.87 3.84 -8.43
CA ILE A 152 -1.27 4.42 -9.72
C ILE A 152 -0.50 3.73 -10.85
N PHE A 153 0.84 3.69 -10.77
CA PHE A 153 1.68 3.04 -11.77
C PHE A 153 1.29 1.57 -11.99
N ALA A 154 1.11 0.81 -10.92
CA ALA A 154 0.71 -0.60 -11.02
C ALA A 154 -0.64 -0.79 -11.74
N LEU A 155 -1.62 0.09 -11.48
CA LEU A 155 -2.92 0.06 -12.15
C LEU A 155 -2.82 0.50 -13.62
N GLU A 156 -1.95 1.46 -13.94
CA GLU A 156 -1.68 1.88 -15.32
C GLU A 156 -1.05 0.75 -16.13
N GLU A 157 -0.09 0.00 -15.58
CA GLU A 157 0.49 -1.17 -16.22
C GLU A 157 -0.56 -2.26 -16.49
N VAL A 158 -1.51 -2.47 -15.57
CA VAL A 158 -2.64 -3.38 -15.81
C VAL A 158 -3.49 -2.90 -16.99
N LEU A 159 -3.70 -1.59 -17.14
CA LEU A 159 -4.43 -1.01 -18.26
C LEU A 159 -3.66 -1.04 -19.59
N LEU A 160 -2.32 -1.09 -19.56
CA LEU A 160 -1.53 -1.34 -20.78
C LEU A 160 -1.79 -2.74 -21.33
N ILE A 161 -2.01 -3.73 -20.44
CA ILE A 161 -2.32 -5.11 -20.83
C ILE A 161 -3.82 -5.27 -21.14
N THR A 162 -4.69 -4.62 -20.36
CA THR A 162 -6.15 -4.73 -20.42
C THR A 162 -6.83 -3.36 -20.54
N PRO A 163 -6.76 -2.71 -21.72
CA PRO A 163 -7.19 -1.32 -21.88
C PRO A 163 -8.69 -1.08 -21.67
N ASN A 164 -9.51 -2.13 -21.82
CA ASN A 164 -10.97 -2.07 -21.69
C ASN A 164 -11.47 -2.60 -20.34
N ALA A 165 -10.59 -2.80 -19.35
CA ALA A 165 -10.99 -3.21 -18.01
C ALA A 165 -11.66 -2.06 -17.23
N TRP A 166 -12.99 -1.91 -17.38
CA TRP A 166 -13.78 -0.84 -16.78
C TRP A 166 -13.62 -0.75 -15.26
N ASN A 167 -13.54 -1.89 -14.57
CA ASN A 167 -13.34 -1.98 -13.13
C ASN A 167 -11.97 -1.44 -12.68
N ILE A 168 -10.93 -1.63 -13.49
CA ILE A 168 -9.58 -1.09 -13.23
C ILE A 168 -9.55 0.41 -13.49
N HIS A 169 -10.23 0.92 -14.52
CA HIS A 169 -10.40 2.36 -14.71
C HIS A 169 -11.05 3.02 -13.49
N ALA A 170 -12.16 2.48 -12.97
CA ALA A 170 -12.75 3.04 -11.75
C ALA A 170 -11.83 2.92 -10.54
N ARG A 171 -11.12 1.78 -10.37
CA ARG A 171 -10.16 1.62 -9.27
C ARG A 171 -9.04 2.65 -9.34
N LEU A 172 -8.52 2.91 -10.54
CA LEU A 172 -7.52 3.95 -10.76
C LEU A 172 -8.10 5.34 -10.45
N GLY A 173 -9.34 5.60 -10.85
CA GLY A 173 -10.07 6.83 -10.48
C GLY A 173 -10.17 7.06 -8.97
N GLU A 174 -10.46 6.01 -8.20
CA GLU A 174 -10.49 6.07 -6.73
C GLU A 174 -9.11 6.38 -6.13
N VAL A 175 -8.08 5.69 -6.58
CA VAL A 175 -6.71 5.90 -6.04
C VAL A 175 -6.25 7.32 -6.36
N LEU A 176 -6.52 7.83 -7.57
CA LEU A 176 -6.24 9.20 -7.95
C LEU A 176 -7.02 10.21 -7.10
N TYR A 177 -8.30 9.95 -6.85
CA TYR A 177 -9.14 10.81 -6.00
C TYR A 177 -8.59 10.90 -4.57
N ILE A 178 -8.24 9.76 -3.98
CA ILE A 178 -7.65 9.71 -2.63
C ILE A 178 -6.30 10.42 -2.62
N ALA A 179 -5.46 10.21 -3.65
CA ALA A 179 -4.17 10.87 -3.78
C ALA A 179 -4.30 12.40 -3.87
N ALA A 180 -5.35 12.90 -4.52
CA ALA A 180 -5.65 14.33 -4.61
C ALA A 180 -5.95 14.94 -3.23
N GLY A 181 -6.61 14.20 -2.35
CA GLY A 181 -6.93 14.65 -0.98
C GLY A 181 -5.73 14.67 -0.02
N VAL A 182 -4.64 13.96 -0.35
CA VAL A 182 -3.44 13.86 0.49
C VAL A 182 -2.29 14.75 -0.01
N ASN A 183 -2.25 15.09 -1.30
CA ASN A 183 -1.14 15.86 -1.89
C ASN A 183 -1.62 17.22 -2.45
N ASP A 184 -1.20 18.31 -1.79
CA ASP A 184 -1.58 19.68 -2.17
C ASP A 184 -1.01 20.14 -3.52
N SER A 185 0.18 19.66 -3.90
CA SER A 185 0.93 20.20 -5.05
C SER A 185 0.43 19.73 -6.41
N SER A 186 -0.18 18.55 -6.47
CA SER A 186 -0.68 17.92 -7.70
C SER A 186 -2.14 17.50 -7.61
N SER A 187 -2.87 18.07 -6.63
CA SER A 187 -4.27 17.73 -6.35
C SER A 187 -5.15 17.89 -7.59
N ASP A 188 -5.08 19.05 -8.26
CA ASP A 188 -5.87 19.34 -9.46
C ASP A 188 -5.64 18.35 -10.60
N LYS A 189 -4.39 17.90 -10.80
CA LYS A 189 -4.04 16.92 -11.83
C LYS A 189 -4.66 15.56 -11.52
N TYR A 190 -4.48 15.08 -10.30
CA TYR A 190 -5.03 13.80 -9.87
C TYR A 190 -6.56 13.78 -9.92
N LEU A 191 -7.17 14.92 -9.63
CA LEU A 191 -8.61 15.09 -9.66
C LEU A 191 -9.16 15.08 -11.09
N ALA A 192 -8.50 15.79 -12.00
CA ALA A 192 -8.82 15.76 -13.43
C ALA A 192 -8.72 14.34 -13.99
N ASP A 193 -7.64 13.63 -13.66
CA ASP A 193 -7.42 12.27 -14.11
C ASP A 193 -8.41 11.30 -13.47
N SER A 194 -8.74 11.46 -12.18
CA SER A 194 -9.76 10.68 -11.49
C SER A 194 -11.10 10.76 -12.21
N LEU A 195 -11.56 11.98 -12.51
CA LEU A 195 -12.80 12.22 -13.25
C LEU A 195 -12.81 11.50 -14.61
N ARG A 196 -11.71 11.64 -15.39
CA ARG A 196 -11.59 10.98 -16.70
C ARG A 196 -11.61 9.46 -16.58
N ARG A 197 -11.00 8.89 -15.54
CA ARG A 197 -10.99 7.44 -15.32
C ARG A 197 -12.37 6.92 -14.94
N PHE A 198 -13.15 7.67 -14.17
CA PHE A 198 -14.55 7.33 -13.93
C PHE A 198 -15.40 7.45 -15.20
N CYS A 199 -15.25 8.53 -15.98
CA CYS A 199 -15.91 8.66 -17.29
C CYS A 199 -15.57 7.49 -18.22
N ARG A 200 -14.30 7.09 -18.31
CA ARG A 200 -13.88 5.94 -19.12
C ARG A 200 -14.47 4.62 -18.59
N SER A 201 -14.59 4.48 -17.27
CA SER A 201 -15.20 3.30 -16.67
C SER A 201 -16.67 3.13 -17.08
N ILE A 202 -17.46 4.21 -17.02
CA ILE A 202 -18.89 4.18 -17.40
C ILE A 202 -19.08 4.12 -18.92
N GLU A 203 -18.17 4.71 -19.71
CA GLU A 203 -18.16 4.58 -21.17
C GLU A 203 -17.98 3.12 -21.61
N LEU A 204 -17.15 2.37 -20.88
CA LEU A 204 -16.93 0.95 -21.12
C LEU A 204 -18.05 0.06 -20.55
N CYS A 205 -18.77 0.53 -19.53
CA CYS A 205 -19.86 -0.22 -18.87
C CYS A 205 -20.92 0.75 -18.26
N ASP A 206 -22.05 0.93 -18.97
CA ASP A 206 -23.14 1.87 -18.63
C ASP A 206 -23.89 1.51 -17.33
N ASP A 207 -23.75 0.28 -16.84
CA ASP A 207 -24.42 -0.20 -15.64
C ASP A 207 -23.46 -0.37 -14.46
N TYR A 208 -22.24 0.19 -14.56
CA TYR A 208 -21.22 0.03 -13.53
C TYR A 208 -21.41 1.01 -12.37
N LEU A 209 -22.18 0.58 -11.37
CA LEU A 209 -22.52 1.31 -10.14
C LEU A 209 -21.34 2.08 -9.52
N ARG A 210 -20.19 1.40 -9.38
CA ARG A 210 -18.99 1.97 -8.77
C ARG A 210 -18.38 3.11 -9.60
N GLY A 211 -18.52 3.06 -10.92
CA GLY A 211 -18.09 4.11 -11.84
C GLY A 211 -18.89 5.39 -11.66
N TYR A 212 -20.23 5.29 -11.67
CA TYR A 212 -21.11 6.45 -11.46
C TYR A 212 -21.00 7.03 -10.05
N TYR A 213 -20.81 6.17 -9.03
CA TYR A 213 -20.61 6.66 -7.68
C TYR A 213 -19.32 7.48 -7.55
N GLY A 214 -18.22 6.99 -8.10
CA GLY A 214 -16.98 7.76 -8.15
C GLY A 214 -17.13 9.07 -8.93
N LEU A 215 -17.86 9.05 -10.04
CA LEU A 215 -18.15 10.25 -10.82
C LEU A 215 -18.94 11.30 -10.02
N LYS A 216 -19.96 10.86 -9.26
CA LYS A 216 -20.73 11.72 -8.36
C LYS A 216 -19.86 12.28 -7.22
N LEU A 217 -19.06 11.44 -6.57
CA LEU A 217 -18.16 11.87 -5.49
C LEU A 217 -17.19 12.96 -5.95
N VAL A 218 -16.57 12.78 -7.12
CA VAL A 218 -15.68 13.81 -7.70
C VAL A 218 -16.49 15.04 -8.12
N GLY A 219 -17.70 14.88 -8.67
CA GLY A 219 -18.55 16.02 -9.04
C GLY A 219 -18.99 16.89 -7.85
N ASP A 220 -19.26 16.27 -6.70
CA ASP A 220 -19.74 16.94 -5.48
C ASP A 220 -18.60 17.51 -4.61
N ASP A 221 -17.34 17.18 -4.89
CA ASP A 221 -16.22 17.55 -4.01
C ASP A 221 -16.00 19.07 -3.97
N PRO A 222 -16.05 19.70 -2.77
CA PRO A 222 -15.80 21.12 -2.62
C PRO A 222 -14.44 21.58 -3.17
N TYR A 223 -13.41 20.73 -3.20
CA TYR A 223 -12.11 21.06 -3.79
C TYR A 223 -12.15 21.09 -5.31
N VAL A 224 -12.92 20.20 -5.94
CA VAL A 224 -13.19 20.22 -7.38
C VAL A 224 -13.88 21.53 -7.73
N VAL A 225 -15.02 21.79 -7.07
CA VAL A 225 -15.80 23.02 -7.26
C VAL A 225 -14.99 24.27 -6.93
N ARG A 226 -14.14 24.25 -5.89
CA ARG A 226 -13.27 25.37 -5.51
C ARG A 226 -12.10 25.58 -6.48
N SER A 227 -11.49 24.53 -7.00
CA SER A 227 -10.51 24.63 -8.09
C SER A 227 -11.13 25.34 -9.29
N PHE A 228 -12.39 25.05 -9.63
CA PHE A 228 -13.13 25.78 -10.66
C PHE A 228 -13.46 27.24 -10.31
N LEU A 229 -13.99 27.49 -9.10
CA LEU A 229 -14.35 28.84 -8.67
C LEU A 229 -13.12 29.76 -8.52
N THR A 230 -11.96 29.20 -8.18
CA THR A 230 -10.70 29.96 -8.07
C THR A 230 -10.05 30.25 -9.42
N HIS A 231 -10.44 29.54 -10.50
CA HIS A 231 -10.00 29.84 -11.87
C HIS A 231 -10.85 30.90 -12.58
N HIS A 232 -12.00 31.31 -12.02
CA HIS A 232 -12.59 32.61 -12.33
C HIS A 232 -11.81 33.72 -11.61
N ARG A 233 -10.62 34.05 -12.14
CA ARG A 233 -9.84 35.23 -11.75
C ARG A 233 -10.76 36.47 -11.75
N PRO A 234 -11.09 37.10 -10.59
CA PRO A 234 -11.35 38.52 -10.63
C PRO A 234 -9.99 39.19 -10.87
N ALA A 235 -9.97 40.16 -11.77
CA ALA A 235 -8.78 40.91 -12.12
C ALA A 235 -8.16 41.58 -10.89
N VAL A 236 -7.14 40.95 -10.29
CA VAL A 236 -6.20 41.63 -9.40
C VAL A 236 -4.83 41.57 -10.04
N LYS A 237 -4.45 42.73 -10.59
CA LYS A 237 -3.09 43.10 -10.97
C LYS A 237 -2.10 42.59 -9.92
N LEU A 238 -1.24 41.64 -10.30
CA LEU A 238 0.11 41.58 -9.79
C LEU A 238 1.06 41.43 -10.98
N LEU A 239 1.69 42.56 -11.22
CA LEU A 239 2.59 42.93 -12.29
C LEU A 239 3.87 42.08 -12.19
N SER A 240 4.23 41.38 -13.27
CA SER A 240 5.51 41.57 -13.98
C SER A 240 6.06 40.27 -14.60
N LYS A 241 6.30 40.38 -15.91
CA LYS A 241 7.16 39.55 -16.78
C LYS A 241 6.68 38.14 -17.15
N SER A 242 6.22 38.07 -18.39
CA SER A 242 6.29 36.87 -19.23
C SER A 242 7.71 36.29 -19.26
N PRO A 243 7.88 34.97 -19.18
CA PRO A 243 8.92 34.28 -19.89
C PRO A 243 8.28 33.42 -20.97
N THR A 244 8.54 33.85 -22.20
CA THR A 244 8.56 33.02 -23.40
C THR A 244 9.41 31.76 -23.17
N ASN A 245 8.96 30.65 -23.75
CA ASN A 245 9.71 29.42 -24.02
C ASN A 245 10.22 28.58 -22.83
N ARG A 246 9.52 27.47 -22.56
CA ARG A 246 10.16 26.16 -22.31
C ARG A 246 9.37 25.04 -22.99
N ASN A 247 9.91 24.57 -24.11
CA ASN A 247 9.66 23.24 -24.63
C ASN A 247 9.91 22.20 -23.54
N THR A 248 8.84 21.61 -23.00
CA THR A 248 8.89 20.31 -22.33
C THR A 248 7.91 19.40 -23.05
N LYS A 249 8.48 18.55 -23.92
CA LYS A 249 7.76 17.45 -24.56
C LYS A 249 7.43 16.43 -23.47
N SER A 250 6.14 16.26 -23.17
CA SER A 250 5.43 15.01 -22.82
C SER A 250 4.30 15.16 -21.79
N ASP A 251 3.68 16.33 -21.63
CA ASP A 251 2.46 16.42 -20.82
C ASP A 251 1.23 16.19 -21.71
N THR A 252 0.83 14.92 -21.83
CA THR A 252 -0.49 14.46 -22.29
C THR A 252 -1.61 14.83 -21.30
N THR A 253 -1.40 15.84 -20.46
CA THR A 253 -2.40 16.29 -19.48
C THR A 253 -3.38 17.22 -20.16
N LEU A 254 -4.55 16.67 -20.49
CA LEU A 254 -5.70 17.46 -20.89
C LEU A 254 -6.06 18.46 -19.77
N PRO A 255 -6.56 19.66 -20.11
CA PRO A 255 -7.06 20.60 -19.11
C PRO A 255 -8.28 20.02 -18.37
N LEU A 256 -8.54 20.53 -17.17
CA LEU A 256 -9.76 20.22 -16.42
C LEU A 256 -11.01 20.53 -17.27
N PRO A 257 -12.05 19.68 -17.25
CA PRO A 257 -13.30 19.95 -17.97
C PRO A 257 -13.99 21.22 -17.46
N ASP A 258 -14.81 21.86 -18.28
CA ASP A 258 -15.58 23.03 -17.86
C ASP A 258 -16.58 22.68 -16.75
N THR A 259 -16.85 23.65 -15.88
CA THR A 259 -17.85 23.60 -14.79
C THR A 259 -19.20 23.07 -15.25
N SER A 260 -19.72 23.61 -16.36
CA SER A 260 -21.00 23.20 -16.94
C SER A 260 -21.01 21.74 -17.38
N THR A 261 -19.85 21.19 -17.74
CA THR A 261 -19.71 19.77 -18.12
C THR A 261 -19.76 18.89 -16.87
N ILE A 262 -19.13 19.33 -15.79
CA ILE A 262 -19.08 18.57 -14.53
C ILE A 262 -20.46 18.53 -13.87
N GLU A 263 -21.20 19.63 -13.87
CA GLU A 263 -22.58 19.66 -13.40
C GLU A 263 -23.45 18.65 -14.17
N LYS A 264 -23.36 18.64 -15.51
CA LYS A 264 -24.09 17.67 -16.34
C LYS A 264 -23.66 16.23 -16.08
N LEU A 265 -22.37 15.98 -15.87
CA LEU A 265 -21.86 14.64 -15.52
C LEU A 265 -22.40 14.19 -14.16
N ASN A 266 -22.50 15.10 -13.20
CA ASN A 266 -23.06 14.83 -11.88
C ASN A 266 -24.57 14.56 -11.93
N GLU A 267 -25.32 15.35 -12.70
CA GLU A 267 -26.74 15.11 -12.96
C GLU A 267 -26.96 13.74 -13.62
N THR A 268 -26.14 13.41 -14.63
CA THR A 268 -26.18 12.12 -15.32
C THR A 268 -25.89 10.97 -14.37
N ALA A 269 -24.84 11.11 -13.53
CA ALA A 269 -24.49 10.11 -12.54
C ALA A 269 -25.60 9.90 -11.51
N THR A 270 -26.18 10.98 -11.00
CA THR A 270 -27.28 10.91 -10.02
C THR A 270 -28.51 10.25 -10.62
N SER A 271 -28.88 10.62 -11.86
CA SER A 271 -29.98 9.99 -12.58
C SER A 271 -29.75 8.48 -12.76
N LYS A 272 -28.57 8.08 -13.24
CA LYS A 272 -28.24 6.66 -13.44
C LYS A 272 -28.14 5.86 -12.15
N LEU A 273 -27.58 6.42 -11.08
CA LEU A 273 -27.57 5.77 -9.77
C LEU A 273 -29.00 5.50 -9.28
N SER A 274 -29.91 6.48 -9.42
CA SER A 274 -31.32 6.30 -9.05
C SER A 274 -32.02 5.23 -9.90
N GLU A 275 -31.68 5.13 -11.19
CA GLU A 275 -32.17 4.09 -12.08
C GLU A 275 -31.70 2.71 -11.62
N ILE A 276 -30.39 2.54 -11.38
CA ILE A 276 -29.78 1.27 -10.92
C ILE A 276 -30.46 0.80 -9.63
N VAL A 277 -30.57 1.68 -8.63
CA VAL A 277 -31.18 1.35 -7.33
C VAL A 277 -32.65 0.95 -7.49
N ARG A 278 -33.42 1.69 -8.28
CA ARG A 278 -34.84 1.41 -8.51
C ARG A 278 -35.07 0.07 -9.20
N ARG A 279 -34.32 -0.21 -10.27
CA ARG A 279 -34.49 -1.43 -11.09
C ARG A 279 -33.97 -2.66 -10.36
N SER A 280 -32.89 -2.52 -9.60
CA SER A 280 -32.37 -3.59 -8.74
C SER A 280 -33.33 -3.90 -7.58
N ALA A 281 -33.90 -2.88 -6.92
CA ALA A 281 -34.93 -3.07 -5.90
C ALA A 281 -36.21 -3.74 -6.44
N ALA A 282 -36.57 -3.46 -7.70
CA ALA A 282 -37.68 -4.11 -8.39
C ALA A 282 -37.37 -5.55 -8.85
N LYS A 283 -36.13 -6.03 -8.69
CA LYS A 283 -35.65 -7.34 -9.15
C LYS A 283 -35.93 -7.57 -10.64
N GLU A 284 -35.70 -6.53 -11.45
CA GLU A 284 -35.81 -6.65 -12.89
C GLU A 284 -34.72 -7.62 -13.43
N PRO A 285 -35.06 -8.51 -14.39
CA PRO A 285 -34.09 -9.45 -14.94
C PRO A 285 -32.92 -8.69 -15.59
N GLY A 286 -31.70 -9.05 -15.21
CA GLY A 286 -30.47 -8.37 -15.63
C GLY A 286 -29.91 -7.35 -14.62
N TRP A 287 -30.63 -7.05 -13.53
CA TRP A 287 -30.24 -6.07 -12.50
C TRP A 287 -29.97 -6.69 -11.12
N GLU A 288 -29.75 -8.00 -11.08
CA GLU A 288 -29.58 -8.80 -9.85
C GLU A 288 -28.11 -8.96 -9.41
N GLY A 289 -27.16 -8.43 -10.20
CA GLY A 289 -25.71 -8.61 -9.96
C GLY A 289 -25.08 -7.64 -8.96
N TYR A 290 -25.85 -6.75 -8.35
CA TYR A 290 -25.36 -5.75 -7.41
C TYR A 290 -25.37 -6.27 -5.98
N ASP A 291 -24.30 -6.02 -5.25
CA ASP A 291 -24.21 -6.30 -3.82
C ASP A 291 -25.16 -5.39 -3.02
N GLU A 292 -25.97 -5.96 -2.13
CA GLU A 292 -26.96 -5.22 -1.33
C GLU A 292 -26.31 -4.15 -0.45
N ALA A 293 -25.12 -4.41 0.10
CA ALA A 293 -24.39 -3.42 0.89
C ALA A 293 -23.93 -2.23 0.04
N SER A 294 -23.61 -2.49 -1.23
CA SER A 294 -23.33 -1.45 -2.21
C SER A 294 -24.60 -0.64 -2.49
N LEU A 295 -25.72 -1.27 -2.86
CA LEU A 295 -26.99 -0.58 -3.13
C LEU A 295 -27.49 0.29 -1.96
N ASN A 296 -27.41 -0.21 -0.72
CA ASN A 296 -27.84 0.52 0.48
C ASN A 296 -26.98 1.75 0.80
N ARG A 297 -25.74 1.81 0.31
CA ARG A 297 -24.92 3.02 0.42
C ARG A 297 -25.42 4.14 -0.49
N TYR A 298 -26.27 3.81 -1.47
CA TYR A 298 -26.68 4.68 -2.57
C TYR A 298 -28.19 4.95 -2.62
N SER A 299 -29.00 4.32 -1.76
CA SER A 299 -30.42 4.59 -1.51
C SER A 299 -30.61 5.75 -0.54
#